data_AF-A0A973IKT8-F1
#
_entry.id   AF-A0A973IKT8-F1
#
_cell.length_a   1.000
_cell.length_b   1.000
_cell.length_c   1.000
_cell.angle_alpha   90.00
_cell.angle_beta   90.00
_cell.angle_gamma   90.00
#
_symmetry.space_group_name_H-M   'P 1'
#
loop_
_entity.id
_entity.type
_entity.pdbx_description
1 polymer ?
#
loop_
_entity_poly.entity_id
_entity_poly.type
_entity_poly.pdbx_seq_one_letter_code
_entity_poly.pdbx_strand_id
1 'polypeptide(L)'
;MTPSPALLTELWDVALCDLPDLKFQVIIYATREKYQENQTMQTTLKRVAVLVVMLCPISAAATCDVTGATPEGGQVVSCAGVEPNGFDGTLFRDTLSILPGASINRAIAEDTIDLGAGNDSLTMAGGEVSSLNDDCIGLGDDADTAVLQDGTLLCGDDGVDAGDASTVAGGNQIELRGVTIVSGGDGIDTNDGDDTIIMSAGSITVTGSRFRDYGIAAEDGNDSIVLSGGAITVPATSGAAVSGGNGSDRVDIAGPIALNNIINGDEESGSDGSTDTLRFSLTLPGTQADLARQALLAADPAAGSVNIDGQTYSWANFERIEVAISDAAAPVPVNSVGSILALLLLCGLFGVNRLSRQKA
;
A
#
# COMPACT_ATOMS: atom_id res chain seq x y z
N MET A 1 15.93 82.68 -5.13
CA MET A 1 15.50 81.55 -4.28
C MET A 1 14.67 80.63 -5.15
N THR A 2 15.26 79.56 -5.69
CA THR A 2 14.53 78.51 -6.41
C THR A 2 13.74 77.69 -5.39
N PRO A 3 12.45 77.39 -5.63
CA PRO A 3 11.67 76.60 -4.69
C PRO A 3 12.22 75.18 -4.66
N SER A 4 12.44 74.66 -3.44
CA SER A 4 12.77 73.26 -3.23
C SER A 4 11.59 72.40 -3.69
N PRO A 5 11.81 71.34 -4.48
CA PRO A 5 10.75 70.47 -4.92
C PRO A 5 10.20 69.69 -3.72
N ALA A 6 8.88 69.74 -3.53
CA ALA A 6 8.20 68.96 -2.50
C ALA A 6 8.11 67.50 -2.97
N LEU A 7 8.71 66.58 -2.20
CA LEU A 7 8.57 65.15 -2.43
C LEU A 7 7.19 64.72 -1.94
N LEU A 8 6.26 64.45 -2.86
CA LEU A 8 4.96 63.86 -2.58
C LEU A 8 5.03 62.37 -2.89
N THR A 9 5.08 61.54 -1.84
CA THR A 9 4.99 60.08 -1.97
C THR A 9 3.52 59.68 -1.88
N GLU A 10 2.92 59.28 -2.99
CA GLU A 10 1.58 58.68 -3.00
C GLU A 10 1.67 57.18 -3.23
N LEU A 11 0.89 56.40 -2.48
CA LEU A 11 0.79 54.95 -2.58
C LEU A 11 -0.43 54.61 -3.45
N TRP A 12 -0.25 53.87 -4.55
CA TRP A 12 -1.35 53.47 -5.42
C TRP A 12 -1.22 51.98 -5.81
N ASP A 13 -2.31 51.26 -5.58
CA ASP A 13 -2.70 49.90 -6.02
C ASP A 13 -2.05 48.66 -5.39
N VAL A 14 -2.91 47.74 -4.93
CA VAL A 14 -2.62 46.34 -4.57
C VAL A 14 -3.35 45.46 -5.58
N ALA A 15 -2.60 44.69 -6.39
CA ALA A 15 -3.18 43.71 -7.30
C ALA A 15 -3.06 42.31 -6.70
N LEU A 16 -4.18 41.62 -6.51
CA LEU A 16 -4.23 40.21 -6.10
C LEU A 16 -4.38 39.35 -7.34
N CYS A 17 -3.44 38.43 -7.56
CA CYS A 17 -3.52 37.43 -8.62
C CYS A 17 -3.70 36.05 -7.96
N ASP A 18 -4.88 35.45 -8.11
CA ASP A 18 -5.10 34.04 -7.74
C ASP A 18 -4.64 33.15 -8.91
N LEU A 19 -3.68 32.27 -8.64
CA LEU A 19 -3.32 31.14 -9.51
C LEU A 19 -3.77 29.84 -8.84
N PRO A 20 -4.29 28.86 -9.59
CA PRO A 20 -5.07 27.76 -9.03
C PRO A 20 -4.31 26.82 -8.08
N ASP A 21 -2.98 26.72 -8.16
CA ASP A 21 -2.21 25.72 -7.40
C ASP A 21 -1.16 26.32 -6.45
N LEU A 22 -0.99 27.65 -6.42
CA LEU A 22 -0.05 28.32 -5.52
C LEU A 22 -0.62 29.68 -5.08
N LYS A 23 -0.94 29.81 -3.79
CA LYS A 23 -1.39 31.09 -3.20
C LYS A 23 -0.19 31.99 -2.91
N PHE A 24 0.26 32.76 -3.89
CA PHE A 24 1.21 33.84 -3.64
C PHE A 24 0.50 35.18 -3.55
N GLN A 25 0.91 36.02 -2.60
CA GLN A 25 0.58 37.45 -2.63
C GLN A 25 1.77 38.21 -3.17
N VAL A 26 1.58 38.85 -4.32
CA VAL A 26 2.57 39.75 -4.91
C VAL A 26 2.17 41.17 -4.58
N ILE A 27 2.92 41.83 -3.70
CA ILE A 27 2.69 43.23 -3.35
C ILE A 27 3.72 44.07 -4.11
N ILE A 28 3.24 44.93 -5.01
CA ILE A 28 4.09 45.81 -5.82
C ILE A 28 4.05 47.20 -5.23
N TYR A 29 5.21 47.71 -4.81
CA TYR A 29 5.37 49.09 -4.36
C TYR A 29 6.04 49.90 -5.47
N ALA A 30 5.34 50.91 -5.97
CA ALA A 30 5.88 51.84 -6.97
C ALA A 30 5.94 53.26 -6.40
N THR A 31 7.08 53.94 -6.57
CA THR A 31 7.21 55.37 -6.27
C THR A 31 7.47 56.16 -7.55
N ARG A 32 6.75 57.27 -7.69
CA ARG A 32 6.90 58.24 -8.79
C ARG A 32 7.30 59.58 -8.22
N GLU A 33 8.17 60.28 -8.93
CA GLU A 33 8.43 61.70 -8.68
C GLU A 33 7.83 62.50 -9.82
N LYS A 34 7.15 63.60 -9.47
CA LYS A 34 6.68 64.60 -10.42
C LYS A 34 7.65 65.76 -10.38
N TYR A 35 8.13 66.17 -11.55
CA TYR A 35 8.86 67.43 -11.68
C TYR A 35 8.28 68.26 -12.81
N GLN A 36 8.26 69.57 -12.62
CA GLN A 36 7.85 70.50 -13.66
C GLN A 36 9.07 70.96 -14.43
N GLU A 37 9.10 70.65 -15.72
CA GLU A 37 10.06 71.20 -16.66
C GLU A 37 9.27 71.86 -17.80
N ASN A 38 9.54 73.14 -18.07
CA ASN A 38 8.89 73.93 -19.13
C ASN A 38 7.35 73.88 -19.13
N GLN A 39 6.71 74.14 -17.99
CA GLN A 39 5.24 74.15 -17.80
C GLN A 39 4.50 72.84 -18.15
N THR A 40 5.22 71.76 -18.41
CA THR A 40 4.63 70.44 -18.68
C THR A 40 4.93 69.54 -17.48
N MET A 41 3.91 68.95 -16.85
CA MET A 41 4.15 67.99 -15.77
C MET A 41 4.66 66.68 -16.38
N GLN A 42 5.89 66.29 -16.05
CA GLN A 42 6.41 64.97 -16.35
C GLN A 42 6.37 64.09 -15.09
N THR A 43 5.92 62.85 -15.26
CA THR A 43 5.88 61.86 -14.19
C THR A 43 6.81 60.73 -14.55
N THR A 44 7.86 60.52 -13.77
CA THR A 44 8.85 59.48 -14.05
C THR A 44 8.80 58.42 -12.94
N LEU A 45 8.62 57.15 -13.35
CA LEU A 45 8.66 56.00 -12.45
C LEU A 45 10.11 55.71 -12.10
N LYS A 46 10.50 55.83 -10.81
CA LYS A 46 11.90 55.70 -10.41
C LYS A 46 12.23 54.35 -9.80
N ARG A 47 11.34 53.77 -9.00
CA ARG A 47 11.58 52.51 -8.29
C ARG A 47 10.31 51.67 -8.24
N VAL A 48 10.46 50.39 -8.57
CA VAL A 48 9.47 49.35 -8.36
C VAL A 48 10.12 48.33 -7.44
N ALA A 49 9.57 48.15 -6.25
CA ALA A 49 9.94 47.07 -5.35
C ALA A 49 8.82 46.03 -5.39
N VAL A 50 9.17 44.80 -5.77
CA VAL A 50 8.24 43.67 -5.77
C VAL A 50 8.54 42.86 -4.52
N LEU A 51 7.63 42.87 -3.56
CA LEU A 51 7.68 41.98 -2.40
C LEU A 51 6.84 40.75 -2.75
N VAL A 52 7.52 39.65 -3.06
CA VAL A 52 6.88 38.35 -3.23
C VAL A 52 6.83 37.72 -1.84
N VAL A 53 5.65 37.69 -1.23
CA VAL A 53 5.43 36.95 0.02
C VAL A 53 5.08 35.52 -0.38
N MET A 54 6.04 34.61 -0.23
CA MET A 54 5.71 33.19 -0.21
C MET A 54 4.96 32.91 1.07
N LEU A 55 3.63 32.87 0.99
CA LEU A 55 2.84 32.17 1.98
C LEU A 55 3.16 30.69 1.75
N CYS A 56 4.08 30.15 2.54
CA CYS A 56 4.19 28.70 2.65
C CYS A 56 2.78 28.21 2.98
N PRO A 57 2.16 27.32 2.19
CA PRO A 57 0.95 26.68 2.66
C PRO A 57 1.33 26.09 4.01
N ILE A 58 0.71 26.56 5.08
CA ILE A 58 0.68 25.81 6.32
C ILE A 58 -0.04 24.55 5.88
N SER A 59 0.72 23.51 5.52
CA SER A 59 0.20 22.15 5.42
C SER A 59 -0.59 22.00 6.70
N ALA A 60 -1.91 21.80 6.58
CA ALA A 60 -2.71 21.47 7.75
C ALA A 60 -1.92 20.37 8.47
N ALA A 61 -1.56 20.61 9.73
CA ALA A 61 -0.98 19.57 10.58
C ALA A 61 -2.01 18.46 10.53
N ALA A 62 -1.65 17.39 9.85
CA ALA A 62 -2.63 16.42 9.45
C ALA A 62 -2.49 15.30 10.46
N THR A 63 -3.59 15.08 11.17
CA THR A 63 -3.65 14.32 12.42
C THR A 63 -4.44 13.05 12.18
N CYS A 64 -4.17 12.03 13.00
CA CYS A 64 -5.10 10.94 13.16
C CYS A 64 -6.30 11.42 13.98
N ASP A 65 -7.38 11.79 13.30
CA ASP A 65 -8.55 12.40 13.93
C ASP A 65 -9.57 11.34 14.32
N VAL A 66 -10.00 11.35 15.58
CA VAL A 66 -11.17 10.57 16.03
C VAL A 66 -12.43 11.19 15.42
N THR A 67 -13.00 10.50 14.43
CA THR A 67 -14.19 10.89 13.67
C THR A 67 -15.49 10.35 14.28
N GLY A 68 -15.39 9.39 15.20
CA GLY A 68 -16.54 8.75 15.82
C GLY A 68 -16.16 7.72 16.88
N ALA A 69 -17.15 6.93 17.28
CA ALA A 69 -16.97 5.81 18.20
C ALA A 69 -17.74 4.58 17.69
N THR A 70 -17.22 3.40 17.96
CA THR A 70 -17.88 2.12 17.65
C THR A 70 -18.99 1.83 18.67
N PRO A 71 -19.96 0.94 18.35
CA PRO A 71 -21.03 0.56 19.28
C PRO A 71 -20.53 0.03 20.64
N GLU A 72 -19.34 -0.56 20.65
CA GLU A 72 -18.67 -1.16 21.81
C GLU A 72 -17.89 -0.14 22.63
N GLY A 73 -17.67 1.08 22.10
CA GLY A 73 -17.04 2.19 22.82
C GLY A 73 -15.60 2.49 22.41
N GLY A 74 -15.06 1.82 21.39
CA GLY A 74 -13.78 2.18 20.76
C GLY A 74 -13.92 3.35 19.79
N GLN A 75 -12.84 3.70 19.11
CA GLN A 75 -12.69 4.89 18.29
C GLN A 75 -12.88 4.57 16.79
N VAL A 76 -13.37 5.55 16.05
CA VAL A 76 -13.31 5.53 14.59
C VAL A 76 -12.38 6.65 14.15
N VAL A 77 -11.22 6.31 13.60
CA VAL A 77 -10.09 7.21 13.38
C VAL A 77 -9.75 7.30 11.90
N SER A 78 -9.47 8.51 11.44
CA SER A 78 -9.02 8.77 10.07
C SER A 78 -7.72 9.55 10.10
N CYS A 79 -6.66 8.99 9.53
CA CYS A 79 -5.36 9.63 9.41
C CYS A 79 -5.18 10.22 8.00
N ALA A 80 -4.79 11.49 7.95
CA ALA A 80 -4.39 12.17 6.73
C ALA A 80 -3.09 12.95 7.00
N GLY A 81 -2.35 13.27 5.93
CA GLY A 81 -1.05 13.98 5.98
C GLY A 81 -0.09 13.48 7.07
N VAL A 82 0.66 14.36 7.77
CA VAL A 82 1.79 13.96 8.63
C VAL A 82 1.43 13.84 10.12
N GLU A 83 1.37 12.62 10.64
CA GLU A 83 1.21 12.30 12.07
C GLU A 83 2.54 11.78 12.66
N PRO A 84 3.24 12.58 13.50
CA PRO A 84 4.55 12.22 14.02
C PRO A 84 4.55 11.41 15.33
N ASN A 85 3.37 11.11 15.89
CA ASN A 85 3.27 10.37 17.16
C ASN A 85 2.68 8.97 17.01
N GLY A 86 2.37 8.54 15.78
CA GLY A 86 1.68 7.27 15.57
C GLY A 86 0.21 7.29 15.98
N PHE A 87 -0.37 6.11 16.12
CA PHE A 87 -1.70 5.87 16.68
C PHE A 87 -1.61 4.80 17.77
N ASP A 88 -2.28 5.04 18.91
CA ASP A 88 -2.52 4.05 19.95
C ASP A 88 -4.04 3.84 20.05
N GLY A 89 -4.49 2.62 19.86
CA GLY A 89 -5.87 2.21 20.01
C GLY A 89 -6.28 2.06 21.47
N THR A 90 -7.43 1.46 21.69
CA THR A 90 -8.08 1.37 22.99
C THR A 90 -8.19 -0.08 23.46
N LEU A 91 -9.07 -0.33 24.42
CA LEU A 91 -9.38 -1.69 24.89
C LEU A 91 -10.69 -2.21 24.28
N PHE A 92 -11.20 -1.52 23.26
CA PHE A 92 -12.46 -1.79 22.61
C PHE A 92 -12.23 -1.69 21.11
N ARG A 93 -13.04 -2.43 20.35
CA ARG A 93 -13.06 -2.36 18.88
C ARG A 93 -12.89 -0.93 18.35
N ASP A 94 -11.75 -0.69 17.75
CA ASP A 94 -11.32 0.48 17.03
C ASP A 94 -11.48 0.26 15.52
N THR A 95 -11.53 1.36 14.78
CA THR A 95 -11.52 1.35 13.32
C THR A 95 -10.62 2.46 12.83
N LEU A 96 -9.50 2.09 12.20
CA LEU A 96 -8.49 3.01 11.69
C LEU A 96 -8.50 3.04 10.17
N SER A 97 -8.55 4.25 9.60
CA SER A 97 -8.43 4.48 8.15
C SER A 97 -7.25 5.39 7.83
N ILE A 98 -6.26 4.85 7.11
CA ILE A 98 -5.11 5.62 6.60
C ILE A 98 -5.42 6.04 5.17
N LEU A 99 -5.52 7.34 4.95
CA LEU A 99 -5.88 7.92 3.66
C LEU A 99 -4.66 8.06 2.73
N PRO A 100 -4.86 8.08 1.40
CA PRO A 100 -3.78 8.32 0.46
C PRO A 100 -2.98 9.59 0.78
N GLY A 101 -1.65 9.47 0.82
CA GLY A 101 -0.74 10.58 1.12
C GLY A 101 -0.59 10.90 2.60
N ALA A 102 -1.18 10.11 3.50
CA ALA A 102 -0.78 10.12 4.91
C ALA A 102 0.68 9.67 5.07
N SER A 103 1.36 10.19 6.07
CA SER A 103 2.70 9.82 6.52
C SER A 103 2.64 9.75 8.04
N ILE A 104 2.58 8.53 8.55
CA ILE A 104 2.53 8.25 9.97
C ILE A 104 3.91 7.74 10.34
N ASN A 105 4.56 8.41 11.29
CA ASN A 105 5.84 7.97 11.81
C ASN A 105 5.84 8.09 13.32
N ARG A 106 6.47 7.15 13.99
CA ARG A 106 6.71 7.20 15.42
C ARG A 106 8.22 7.16 15.65
N ALA A 107 8.73 8.16 16.37
CA ALA A 107 10.17 8.30 16.64
C ALA A 107 10.64 7.60 17.92
N ILE A 108 9.76 6.82 18.56
CA ILE A 108 10.05 6.04 19.78
C ILE A 108 10.09 4.55 19.43
N ALA A 109 10.63 3.72 20.32
CA ALA A 109 10.73 2.26 20.15
C ALA A 109 9.45 1.59 20.65
N GLU A 110 8.38 1.86 19.90
CA GLU A 110 7.07 1.21 19.98
C GLU A 110 6.51 1.19 18.55
N ASP A 111 5.49 0.38 18.31
CA ASP A 111 4.81 0.30 17.02
C ASP A 111 4.30 1.65 16.57
N THR A 112 4.42 1.93 15.27
CA THR A 112 3.91 3.21 14.75
C THR A 112 2.40 3.29 14.85
N ILE A 113 1.72 2.17 14.58
CA ILE A 113 0.30 1.98 14.80
C ILE A 113 0.17 0.79 15.73
N ASP A 114 -0.43 1.00 16.89
CA ASP A 114 -0.83 -0.05 17.83
C ASP A 114 -2.36 0.06 17.94
N LEU A 115 -3.12 -0.98 17.58
CA LEU A 115 -4.58 -0.96 17.72
C LEU A 115 -5.04 -1.39 19.12
N GLY A 116 -4.17 -1.98 19.93
CA GLY A 116 -4.42 -2.31 21.32
C GLY A 116 -5.22 -3.59 21.50
N ALA A 117 -6.35 -3.51 22.20
CA ALA A 117 -7.20 -4.67 22.44
C ALA A 117 -8.62 -4.42 21.94
N GLY A 118 -9.32 -5.52 21.66
CA GLY A 118 -10.61 -5.56 20.98
C GLY A 118 -10.46 -5.94 19.52
N ASN A 119 -11.53 -6.48 18.93
CA ASN A 119 -11.53 -6.87 17.53
C ASN A 119 -11.56 -5.66 16.58
N ASP A 120 -10.40 -5.19 16.18
CA ASP A 120 -10.12 -3.96 15.46
C ASP A 120 -10.15 -4.12 13.95
N SER A 121 -10.20 -2.96 13.28
CA SER A 121 -10.17 -2.91 11.82
C SER A 121 -9.28 -1.79 11.31
N LEU A 122 -8.26 -2.15 10.56
CA LEU A 122 -7.37 -1.24 9.85
C LEU A 122 -7.63 -1.31 8.35
N THR A 123 -7.83 -0.15 7.72
CA THR A 123 -7.78 0.00 6.27
C THR A 123 -6.75 1.05 5.89
N MET A 124 -5.74 0.64 5.14
CA MET A 124 -4.79 1.55 4.50
C MET A 124 -5.11 1.63 3.01
N ALA A 125 -5.50 2.81 2.53
CA ALA A 125 -5.79 3.06 1.11
C ALA A 125 -4.63 3.75 0.37
N GLY A 126 -3.45 3.77 1.00
CA GLY A 126 -2.22 4.39 0.53
C GLY A 126 -1.48 5.08 1.67
N GLY A 127 -0.49 5.90 1.33
CA GLY A 127 0.32 6.61 2.33
C GLY A 127 1.55 5.81 2.77
N GLU A 128 2.21 6.30 3.80
CA GLU A 128 3.42 5.71 4.37
C GLU A 128 3.25 5.57 5.88
N VAL A 129 3.59 4.39 6.41
CA VAL A 129 3.80 4.15 7.84
C VAL A 129 5.26 3.78 8.01
N SER A 130 5.94 4.40 8.96
CA SER A 130 7.36 4.10 9.19
C SER A 130 7.72 4.07 10.66
N SER A 131 8.44 3.01 11.02
CA SER A 131 9.05 2.80 12.33
C SER A 131 10.56 2.65 12.17
N LEU A 132 11.33 3.22 13.09
CA LEU A 132 12.80 3.20 12.99
C LEU A 132 13.44 1.92 13.53
N ASN A 133 12.88 1.36 14.60
CA ASN A 133 13.49 0.23 15.31
C ASN A 133 12.48 -0.86 15.70
N ASP A 134 11.22 -0.68 15.31
CA ASP A 134 10.10 -1.48 15.75
C ASP A 134 9.17 -1.78 14.59
N ASP A 135 8.02 -2.33 14.89
CA ASP A 135 7.02 -2.69 13.90
C ASP A 135 6.31 -1.45 13.36
N CYS A 136 5.82 -1.54 12.13
CA CYS A 136 4.98 -0.47 11.60
C CYS A 136 3.57 -0.53 12.16
N ILE A 137 3.01 -1.73 12.28
CA ILE A 137 1.62 -1.99 12.67
C ILE A 137 1.59 -3.17 13.63
N GLY A 138 1.18 -2.94 14.88
CA GLY A 138 0.69 -3.94 15.81
C GLY A 138 -0.84 -3.99 15.78
N LEU A 139 -1.41 -5.17 15.50
CA LEU A 139 -2.87 -5.34 15.48
C LEU A 139 -3.46 -5.57 16.87
N GLY A 140 -2.72 -6.22 17.78
CA GLY A 140 -3.20 -6.47 19.15
C GLY A 140 -3.43 -7.95 19.45
N ASP A 141 -3.96 -8.25 20.62
CA ASP A 141 -4.13 -9.64 21.12
C ASP A 141 -5.50 -10.28 20.75
N ASP A 142 -6.32 -9.59 19.97
CA ASP A 142 -7.69 -9.99 19.64
C ASP A 142 -7.82 -10.34 18.14
N ALA A 143 -9.02 -10.78 17.71
CA ALA A 143 -9.20 -11.15 16.29
C ALA A 143 -9.41 -9.89 15.44
N ASP A 144 -8.35 -9.45 14.77
CA ASP A 144 -8.30 -8.19 14.03
C ASP A 144 -8.35 -8.36 12.51
N THR A 145 -8.59 -7.24 11.84
CA THR A 145 -8.64 -7.20 10.38
C THR A 145 -7.80 -6.07 9.84
N ALA A 146 -6.91 -6.36 8.89
CA ALA A 146 -6.09 -5.37 8.21
C ALA A 146 -6.21 -5.52 6.69
N VAL A 147 -6.58 -4.44 6.01
CA VAL A 147 -6.56 -4.36 4.54
C VAL A 147 -5.59 -3.27 4.11
N LEU A 148 -4.47 -3.69 3.52
CA LEU A 148 -3.35 -2.82 3.16
C LEU A 148 -3.24 -2.68 1.65
N GLN A 149 -3.61 -1.50 1.14
CA GLN A 149 -3.69 -1.20 -0.28
C GLN A 149 -2.81 0.00 -0.65
N ASP A 150 -2.03 -0.15 -1.73
CA ASP A 150 -1.28 0.93 -2.42
C ASP A 150 -0.36 1.81 -1.53
N GLY A 151 -0.04 1.34 -0.31
CA GLY A 151 0.77 2.05 0.68
C GLY A 151 2.22 1.58 0.74
N THR A 152 2.99 2.19 1.64
CA THR A 152 4.35 1.76 1.99
C THR A 152 4.47 1.59 3.50
N LEU A 153 5.04 0.47 3.93
CA LEU A 153 5.50 0.25 5.30
C LEU A 153 7.04 0.19 5.29
N LEU A 154 7.69 1.02 6.12
CA LEU A 154 9.15 1.06 6.28
C LEU A 154 9.49 0.83 7.75
N CYS A 155 9.83 -0.40 8.11
CA CYS A 155 9.80 -0.86 9.50
C CYS A 155 11.19 -1.29 9.98
N GLY A 156 11.44 -1.09 11.26
CA GLY A 156 12.72 -1.41 11.89
C GLY A 156 12.81 -2.87 12.31
N ASP A 157 11.70 -3.44 12.80
CA ASP A 157 11.45 -4.88 12.86
C ASP A 157 10.40 -5.23 11.81
N ASP A 158 9.15 -5.45 12.18
CA ASP A 158 8.17 -6.16 11.37
C ASP A 158 7.25 -5.22 10.60
N GLY A 159 6.78 -5.69 9.45
CA GLY A 159 5.79 -4.96 8.66
C GLY A 159 4.46 -4.83 9.38
N VAL A 160 3.95 -5.98 9.80
CA VAL A 160 2.73 -6.15 10.59
C VAL A 160 3.01 -7.22 11.62
N ASP A 161 2.85 -6.89 12.90
CA ASP A 161 2.77 -7.83 14.01
C ASP A 161 1.29 -7.98 14.38
N ALA A 162 0.76 -9.20 14.31
CA ALA A 162 -0.64 -9.47 14.60
C ALA A 162 -0.93 -9.77 16.09
N GLY A 163 0.08 -9.71 16.97
CA GLY A 163 -0.03 -9.96 18.42
C GLY A 163 -0.48 -11.39 18.78
N ASP A 164 -0.44 -11.71 20.08
CA ASP A 164 -0.75 -13.06 20.58
C ASP A 164 -2.27 -13.26 20.70
N ALA A 165 -2.96 -13.81 19.69
CA ALA A 165 -4.40 -14.10 19.76
C ALA A 165 -4.76 -15.31 20.65
N SER A 166 -3.92 -15.62 21.65
CA SER A 166 -3.89 -16.81 22.51
C SER A 166 -5.19 -17.13 23.28
N THR A 167 -6.22 -16.27 23.24
CA THR A 167 -7.45 -16.45 24.02
C THR A 167 -8.78 -16.32 23.27
N VAL A 168 -8.80 -15.96 21.99
CA VAL A 168 -10.05 -15.64 21.28
C VAL A 168 -10.30 -16.58 20.11
N ALA A 169 -11.54 -17.04 19.98
CA ALA A 169 -11.96 -17.85 18.84
C ALA A 169 -12.00 -16.97 17.58
N GLY A 170 -11.00 -17.17 16.71
CA GLY A 170 -10.80 -16.45 15.45
C GLY A 170 -9.45 -15.75 15.48
N GLY A 171 -8.56 -16.07 14.53
CA GLY A 171 -7.33 -15.31 14.35
C GLY A 171 -7.54 -14.05 13.51
N ASN A 172 -6.44 -13.39 13.25
CA ASN A 172 -6.27 -12.19 12.46
C ASN A 172 -6.53 -12.44 10.97
N GLN A 173 -7.02 -11.41 10.28
CA GLN A 173 -7.22 -11.43 8.84
C GLN A 173 -6.46 -10.28 8.18
N ILE A 174 -5.37 -10.59 7.50
CA ILE A 174 -4.47 -9.63 6.89
C ILE A 174 -4.54 -9.76 5.36
N GLU A 175 -4.92 -8.70 4.66
CA GLU A 175 -5.03 -8.68 3.21
C GLU A 175 -4.13 -7.61 2.58
N LEU A 176 -3.21 -8.04 1.73
CA LEU A 176 -2.31 -7.18 0.97
C LEU A 176 -2.82 -7.00 -0.47
N ARG A 177 -3.08 -5.75 -0.85
CA ARG A 177 -3.62 -5.33 -2.16
C ARG A 177 -2.73 -4.29 -2.83
N GLY A 178 -1.43 -4.54 -2.91
CA GLY A 178 -0.49 -3.63 -3.58
C GLY A 178 0.38 -2.81 -2.64
N VAL A 179 0.35 -3.06 -1.33
CA VAL A 179 1.27 -2.43 -0.37
C VAL A 179 2.71 -2.88 -0.62
N THR A 180 3.67 -1.98 -0.38
CA THR A 180 5.09 -2.28 -0.34
C THR A 180 5.56 -2.32 1.11
N ILE A 181 6.04 -3.46 1.57
CA ILE A 181 6.60 -3.64 2.91
C ILE A 181 8.11 -3.80 2.79
N VAL A 182 8.84 -2.97 3.51
CA VAL A 182 10.29 -3.12 3.74
C VAL A 182 10.50 -3.18 5.24
N SER A 183 10.92 -4.32 5.75
CA SER A 183 11.07 -4.54 7.18
C SER A 183 12.49 -5.01 7.54
N GLY A 184 12.88 -4.79 8.79
CA GLY A 184 14.15 -5.24 9.35
C GLY A 184 14.06 -6.59 10.07
N GLY A 185 12.84 -7.06 10.36
CA GLY A 185 12.47 -8.39 10.81
C GLY A 185 11.57 -9.05 9.75
N ASP A 186 10.40 -9.48 10.15
CA ASP A 186 9.42 -10.18 9.34
C ASP A 186 8.58 -9.24 8.49
N GLY A 187 8.13 -9.72 7.33
CA GLY A 187 7.17 -8.96 6.53
C GLY A 187 5.81 -8.88 7.20
N ILE A 188 5.34 -10.02 7.68
CA ILE A 188 4.15 -10.21 8.50
C ILE A 188 4.52 -11.29 9.52
N ASP A 189 4.32 -11.02 10.79
CA ASP A 189 4.30 -11.99 11.88
C ASP A 189 2.87 -12.04 12.43
N THR A 190 2.28 -13.24 12.56
CA THR A 190 0.94 -13.39 13.13
C THR A 190 0.88 -13.99 14.52
N ASN A 191 2.01 -14.41 15.08
CA ASN A 191 2.10 -15.09 16.38
C ASN A 191 1.07 -16.24 16.53
N ASP A 192 0.46 -16.37 17.71
CA ASP A 192 -0.54 -17.40 18.01
C ASP A 192 -1.91 -17.06 17.39
N GLY A 193 -2.58 -18.00 16.73
CA GLY A 193 -3.94 -17.81 16.22
C GLY A 193 -4.33 -18.77 15.10
N ASP A 194 -5.62 -18.84 14.75
CA ASP A 194 -6.00 -19.42 13.44
C ASP A 194 -6.13 -18.26 12.44
N ASP A 195 -5.01 -17.84 11.85
CA ASP A 195 -4.90 -16.62 11.05
C ASP A 195 -5.18 -16.84 9.57
N THR A 196 -5.47 -15.73 8.89
CA THR A 196 -5.66 -15.72 7.44
C THR A 196 -4.89 -14.57 6.81
N ILE A 197 -3.94 -14.93 5.95
CA ILE A 197 -3.12 -13.97 5.21
C ILE A 197 -3.43 -14.10 3.73
N ILE A 198 -3.79 -13.01 3.06
CA ILE A 198 -4.10 -12.97 1.64
C ILE A 198 -3.22 -11.94 0.94
N MET A 199 -2.29 -12.38 0.10
CA MET A 199 -1.47 -11.50 -0.73
C MET A 199 -1.93 -11.56 -2.19
N SER A 200 -2.60 -10.50 -2.63
CA SER A 200 -3.12 -10.40 -3.99
C SER A 200 -2.23 -9.57 -4.93
N ALA A 201 -1.48 -8.63 -4.39
CA ALA A 201 -0.51 -7.78 -5.07
C ALA A 201 0.40 -7.10 -4.04
N GLY A 202 1.46 -6.44 -4.52
CA GLY A 202 2.40 -5.70 -3.69
C GLY A 202 3.74 -6.39 -3.58
N SER A 203 4.53 -6.01 -2.58
CA SER A 203 5.82 -6.65 -2.32
C SER A 203 6.20 -6.62 -0.86
N ILE A 204 6.79 -7.71 -0.38
CA ILE A 204 7.47 -7.80 0.91
C ILE A 204 8.96 -7.93 0.64
N THR A 205 9.76 -7.08 1.27
CA THR A 205 11.23 -7.17 1.24
C THR A 205 11.75 -7.15 2.67
N VAL A 206 12.22 -8.31 3.13
CA VAL A 206 12.94 -8.42 4.38
C VAL A 206 14.38 -7.96 4.15
N THR A 207 14.84 -7.06 5.00
CA THR A 207 16.22 -6.53 4.98
C THR A 207 17.05 -7.01 6.15
N GLY A 208 16.37 -7.55 7.16
CA GLY A 208 16.94 -8.28 8.28
C GLY A 208 17.87 -9.40 7.86
N SER A 209 18.81 -9.70 8.74
CA SER A 209 19.67 -10.87 8.60
C SER A 209 19.73 -11.66 9.89
N ARG A 210 18.76 -11.46 10.79
CA ARG A 210 18.66 -12.32 11.97
C ARG A 210 18.26 -13.71 11.47
N PHE A 211 18.64 -14.72 12.24
CA PHE A 211 18.22 -16.07 11.91
C PHE A 211 16.72 -16.15 12.23
N ARG A 212 15.91 -16.53 11.23
CA ARG A 212 14.43 -16.56 11.26
C ARG A 212 13.69 -15.25 10.98
N ASP A 213 14.25 -14.32 10.18
CA ASP A 213 13.38 -13.28 9.61
C ASP A 213 12.68 -13.83 8.34
N TYR A 214 11.34 -13.90 8.32
CA TYR A 214 10.50 -14.45 7.25
C TYR A 214 9.79 -13.39 6.43
N GLY A 215 9.40 -13.74 5.21
CA GLY A 215 8.49 -12.89 4.44
C GLY A 215 7.09 -12.85 5.08
N ILE A 216 6.60 -14.02 5.46
CA ILE A 216 5.38 -14.22 6.26
C ILE A 216 5.71 -15.34 7.25
N ALA A 217 5.57 -15.07 8.54
CA ALA A 217 5.54 -16.06 9.61
C ALA A 217 4.12 -16.12 10.15
N ALA A 218 3.50 -17.29 10.07
CA ALA A 218 2.17 -17.51 10.66
C ALA A 218 2.22 -18.19 12.05
N GLU A 219 3.42 -18.52 12.53
CA GLU A 219 3.71 -19.00 13.89
C GLU A 219 2.74 -20.10 14.41
N ASP A 220 2.04 -19.94 15.54
CA ASP A 220 1.29 -21.05 16.17
C ASP A 220 -0.18 -21.04 15.76
N GLY A 221 -0.70 -22.06 15.07
CA GLY A 221 -2.05 -21.93 14.53
C GLY A 221 -2.62 -23.03 13.66
N ASN A 222 -3.73 -22.74 12.99
CA ASN A 222 -4.12 -23.48 11.78
C ASN A 222 -4.37 -22.47 10.69
N ASP A 223 -3.28 -22.03 10.08
CA ASP A 223 -3.26 -20.80 9.30
C ASP A 223 -3.64 -21.03 7.85
N SER A 224 -4.21 -19.98 7.26
CA SER A 224 -4.59 -19.97 5.84
C SER A 224 -3.90 -18.83 5.10
N ILE A 225 -2.82 -19.17 4.40
CA ILE A 225 -2.03 -18.24 3.61
C ILE A 225 -2.39 -18.40 2.12
N VAL A 226 -2.88 -17.35 1.47
CA VAL A 226 -3.24 -17.36 0.04
C VAL A 226 -2.40 -16.34 -0.73
N LEU A 227 -1.62 -16.83 -1.68
CA LEU A 227 -0.69 -16.03 -2.48
C LEU A 227 -1.13 -16.03 -3.94
N SER A 228 -1.73 -14.92 -4.39
CA SER A 228 -2.23 -14.80 -5.77
C SER A 228 -1.51 -13.74 -6.61
N GLY A 229 -0.61 -12.96 -6.03
CA GLY A 229 0.19 -11.98 -6.77
C GLY A 229 1.24 -11.26 -5.93
N GLY A 230 2.15 -10.57 -6.62
CA GLY A 230 3.19 -9.76 -5.98
C GLY A 230 4.55 -10.44 -5.88
N ALA A 231 5.36 -10.02 -4.91
CA ALA A 231 6.69 -10.59 -4.68
C ALA A 231 7.07 -10.63 -3.19
N ILE A 232 7.74 -11.69 -2.77
CA ILE A 232 8.34 -11.80 -1.44
C ILE A 232 9.83 -12.06 -1.63
N THR A 233 10.64 -11.16 -1.07
CA THR A 233 12.10 -11.22 -1.15
C THR A 233 12.68 -11.28 0.26
N VAL A 234 13.30 -12.41 0.58
CA VAL A 234 13.96 -12.67 1.86
C VAL A 234 15.45 -12.95 1.63
N PRO A 235 16.39 -12.42 2.42
CA PRO A 235 17.81 -12.71 2.28
C PRO A 235 18.09 -14.20 2.49
N ALA A 236 18.99 -14.78 1.69
CA ALA A 236 19.29 -16.23 1.75
C ALA A 236 19.90 -16.71 3.07
N THR A 237 20.32 -15.78 3.94
CA THR A 237 20.82 -16.07 5.30
C THR A 237 19.74 -15.99 6.36
N SER A 238 18.52 -15.63 5.99
CA SER A 238 17.37 -15.46 6.87
C SER A 238 16.45 -16.70 6.84
N GLY A 239 15.20 -16.54 7.28
CA GLY A 239 14.14 -17.54 7.23
C GLY A 239 13.60 -17.82 5.81
N ALA A 240 12.46 -18.51 5.77
CA ALA A 240 11.72 -18.83 4.56
C ALA A 240 11.02 -17.59 3.96
N ALA A 241 10.58 -17.69 2.70
CA ALA A 241 9.69 -16.66 2.15
C ALA A 241 8.32 -16.69 2.84
N VAL A 242 7.87 -17.88 3.22
CA VAL A 242 6.63 -18.14 3.94
C VAL A 242 6.89 -19.30 4.90
N SER A 243 6.44 -19.18 6.14
CA SER A 243 6.37 -20.25 7.13
C SER A 243 4.90 -20.43 7.54
N GLY A 244 4.42 -21.67 7.54
CA GLY A 244 3.14 -22.04 8.16
C GLY A 244 3.24 -21.95 9.67
N GLY A 245 4.32 -22.51 10.22
CA GLY A 245 4.57 -22.52 11.66
C GLY A 245 4.08 -23.81 12.31
N ASN A 246 3.64 -23.76 13.56
CA ASN A 246 3.10 -24.90 14.28
C ASN A 246 1.61 -25.08 13.99
N GLY A 247 1.15 -26.33 13.99
CA GLY A 247 -0.25 -26.68 13.79
C GLY A 247 -0.56 -26.99 12.33
N SER A 248 -1.85 -26.94 11.93
CA SER A 248 -2.28 -27.53 10.63
C SER A 248 -2.52 -26.45 9.59
N ASP A 249 -1.47 -26.11 8.85
CA ASP A 249 -1.50 -24.92 8.01
C ASP A 249 -1.81 -25.21 6.56
N ARG A 250 -2.23 -24.16 5.87
CA ARG A 250 -2.53 -24.20 4.46
C ARG A 250 -1.91 -23.02 3.74
N VAL A 251 -0.94 -23.31 2.89
CA VAL A 251 -0.39 -22.33 1.94
C VAL A 251 -0.92 -22.61 0.54
N ASP A 252 -1.68 -21.69 -0.04
CA ASP A 252 -2.23 -21.79 -1.41
C ASP A 252 -1.53 -20.81 -2.37
N ILE A 253 -0.79 -21.37 -3.33
CA ILE A 253 -0.28 -20.65 -4.49
C ILE A 253 -1.40 -20.55 -5.53
N ALA A 254 -2.14 -19.45 -5.46
CA ALA A 254 -3.37 -19.20 -6.23
C ALA A 254 -3.17 -18.31 -7.47
N GLY A 255 -1.95 -17.81 -7.70
CA GLY A 255 -1.64 -16.95 -8.83
C GLY A 255 -0.13 -16.72 -9.00
N PRO A 256 0.27 -15.84 -9.94
CA PRO A 256 1.68 -15.58 -10.20
C PRO A 256 2.29 -14.74 -9.08
N ILE A 257 3.04 -15.37 -8.17
CA ILE A 257 3.82 -14.70 -7.13
C ILE A 257 5.31 -14.99 -7.31
N ALA A 258 6.15 -13.97 -7.19
CA ALA A 258 7.60 -14.13 -7.22
C ALA A 258 8.14 -14.40 -5.82
N LEU A 259 8.75 -15.56 -5.61
CA LEU A 259 9.41 -15.94 -4.35
C LEU A 259 10.89 -16.17 -4.62
N ASN A 260 11.77 -15.64 -3.79
CA ASN A 260 13.22 -15.88 -3.91
C ASN A 260 13.75 -16.92 -2.91
N ASN A 261 12.89 -17.43 -2.03
CA ASN A 261 13.22 -18.41 -1.00
C ASN A 261 12.13 -19.50 -0.91
N ILE A 262 12.31 -20.47 -0.01
CA ILE A 262 11.40 -21.61 0.15
C ILE A 262 10.07 -21.22 0.81
N ILE A 263 9.06 -22.07 0.63
CA ILE A 263 7.84 -22.11 1.43
C ILE A 263 8.00 -23.25 2.44
N ASN A 264 7.74 -23.01 3.71
CA ASN A 264 7.90 -23.98 4.78
C ASN A 264 6.55 -24.29 5.42
N GLY A 265 6.24 -25.57 5.69
CA GLY A 265 5.08 -25.97 6.49
C GLY A 265 5.39 -25.70 7.96
N ASP A 266 6.16 -26.58 8.58
CA ASP A 266 6.58 -26.43 10.00
C ASP A 266 8.12 -26.46 10.16
N GLU A 267 8.69 -25.59 11.00
CA GLU A 267 10.12 -25.62 11.42
C GLU A 267 10.37 -26.26 12.80
N GLU A 268 9.33 -26.39 13.61
CA GLU A 268 9.37 -26.58 15.05
C GLU A 268 9.19 -28.05 15.45
N SER A 269 9.87 -28.94 14.72
CA SER A 269 10.28 -30.32 15.09
C SER A 269 9.57 -31.00 16.29
N GLY A 270 8.25 -31.08 16.24
CA GLY A 270 7.45 -31.79 17.22
C GLY A 270 6.23 -32.31 16.49
N SER A 271 6.10 -33.63 16.33
CA SER A 271 4.87 -34.19 15.77
C SER A 271 3.74 -34.00 16.78
N ASP A 272 3.17 -32.82 16.82
CA ASP A 272 1.89 -32.51 17.47
C ASP A 272 0.74 -33.30 16.81
N GLY A 273 0.97 -33.82 15.60
CA GLY A 273 0.02 -34.58 14.80
C GLY A 273 -0.78 -33.70 13.84
N SER A 274 -0.34 -32.47 13.62
CA SER A 274 -0.87 -31.55 12.64
C SER A 274 -0.61 -32.01 11.20
N THR A 275 -1.14 -31.27 10.24
CA THR A 275 -0.99 -31.58 8.82
C THR A 275 -0.93 -30.31 8.01
N ASP A 276 0.25 -30.02 7.49
CA ASP A 276 0.47 -28.90 6.59
C ASP A 276 0.16 -29.28 5.15
N THR A 277 -0.53 -28.36 4.48
CA THR A 277 -0.94 -28.53 3.10
C THR A 277 -0.43 -27.39 2.22
N LEU A 278 0.49 -27.72 1.32
CA LEU A 278 0.85 -26.84 0.21
C LEU A 278 -0.10 -27.10 -0.96
N ARG A 279 -0.88 -26.09 -1.35
CA ARG A 279 -1.80 -26.17 -2.49
C ARG A 279 -1.32 -25.29 -3.64
N PHE A 280 -1.55 -25.79 -4.86
CA PHE A 280 -1.43 -25.00 -6.09
C PHE A 280 -2.80 -24.86 -6.76
N SER A 281 -3.43 -23.69 -6.62
CA SER A 281 -4.71 -23.32 -7.23
C SER A 281 -4.54 -22.41 -8.45
N LEU A 282 -3.89 -22.91 -9.50
CA LEU A 282 -3.50 -22.09 -10.67
C LEU A 282 -4.43 -22.26 -11.87
N THR A 283 -4.52 -21.23 -12.70
CA THR A 283 -5.11 -21.31 -14.04
C THR A 283 -4.00 -21.12 -15.07
N LEU A 284 -3.65 -22.17 -15.82
CA LEU A 284 -2.48 -22.19 -16.71
C LEU A 284 -2.88 -22.59 -18.15
N PRO A 285 -2.16 -22.12 -19.19
CA PRO A 285 -2.29 -22.64 -20.55
C PRO A 285 -2.14 -24.17 -20.60
N GLY A 286 -2.97 -24.85 -21.40
CA GLY A 286 -3.14 -26.32 -21.32
C GLY A 286 -1.86 -27.16 -21.21
N THR A 287 -0.86 -26.96 -22.09
CA THR A 287 0.40 -27.72 -21.99
C THR A 287 1.20 -27.39 -20.73
N GLN A 288 1.17 -26.14 -20.25
CA GLN A 288 1.80 -25.76 -18.99
C GLN A 288 1.04 -26.33 -17.80
N ALA A 289 -0.30 -26.35 -17.85
CA ALA A 289 -1.14 -26.97 -16.83
C ALA A 289 -0.85 -28.47 -16.69
N ASP A 290 -0.75 -29.19 -17.80
CA ASP A 290 -0.41 -30.62 -17.81
C ASP A 290 0.97 -30.89 -17.20
N LEU A 291 1.98 -30.12 -17.61
CA LEU A 291 3.36 -30.25 -17.09
C LEU A 291 3.43 -29.94 -15.60
N ALA A 292 2.78 -28.86 -15.15
CA ALA A 292 2.73 -28.49 -13.74
C ALA A 292 2.01 -29.55 -12.90
N ARG A 293 0.84 -30.04 -13.36
CA ARG A 293 0.10 -31.12 -12.69
C ARG A 293 0.95 -32.39 -12.56
N GLN A 294 1.63 -32.80 -13.64
CA GLN A 294 2.48 -33.99 -13.61
C GLN A 294 3.66 -33.83 -12.65
N ALA A 295 4.32 -32.67 -12.65
CA ALA A 295 5.45 -32.40 -11.76
C ALA A 295 5.02 -32.41 -10.30
N LEU A 296 3.92 -31.74 -9.95
CA LEU A 296 3.41 -31.66 -8.58
C LEU A 296 2.91 -33.02 -8.05
N LEU A 297 2.21 -33.81 -8.87
CA LEU A 297 1.74 -35.15 -8.46
C LEU A 297 2.88 -36.16 -8.25
N ALA A 298 4.06 -35.89 -8.81
CA ALA A 298 5.25 -36.73 -8.64
C ALA A 298 6.20 -36.21 -7.55
N ALA A 299 5.93 -35.03 -6.98
CA ALA A 299 6.81 -34.39 -6.02
C ALA A 299 6.60 -34.94 -4.60
N ASP A 300 7.66 -34.89 -3.80
CA ASP A 300 7.61 -35.26 -2.39
C ASP A 300 7.08 -34.07 -1.57
N PRO A 301 5.99 -34.22 -0.79
CA PRO A 301 5.52 -33.18 0.11
C PRO A 301 6.59 -32.71 1.10
N ALA A 302 7.44 -33.63 1.59
CA ALA A 302 8.41 -33.30 2.64
C ALA A 302 9.49 -32.32 2.18
N ALA A 303 9.88 -32.34 0.90
CA ALA A 303 10.75 -31.34 0.30
C ALA A 303 10.76 -31.46 -1.23
N GLY A 304 10.69 -30.33 -1.92
CA GLY A 304 10.70 -30.35 -3.39
C GLY A 304 10.85 -28.99 -4.04
N SER A 305 10.87 -29.01 -5.37
CA SER A 305 10.77 -27.79 -6.16
C SER A 305 10.11 -28.06 -7.50
N VAL A 306 9.42 -27.06 -8.04
CA VAL A 306 8.81 -27.10 -9.37
C VAL A 306 8.94 -25.73 -10.04
N ASN A 307 9.23 -25.73 -11.34
CA ASN A 307 9.18 -24.50 -12.13
C ASN A 307 7.82 -24.41 -12.83
N ILE A 308 7.07 -23.34 -12.55
CA ILE A 308 5.77 -23.05 -13.16
C ILE A 308 5.83 -21.62 -13.71
N ASP A 309 5.64 -21.50 -15.03
CA ASP A 309 5.67 -20.23 -15.77
C ASP A 309 6.93 -19.37 -15.52
N GLY A 310 8.08 -20.02 -15.36
CA GLY A 310 9.37 -19.35 -15.16
C GLY A 310 9.71 -19.06 -13.70
N GLN A 311 8.75 -19.14 -12.78
CA GLN A 311 8.99 -19.07 -11.33
C GLN A 311 9.30 -20.47 -10.78
N THR A 312 10.35 -20.58 -9.98
CA THR A 312 10.64 -21.80 -9.23
C THR A 312 10.03 -21.70 -7.84
N TYR A 313 9.11 -22.59 -7.53
CA TYR A 313 8.56 -22.77 -6.19
C TYR A 313 9.33 -23.91 -5.52
N SER A 314 9.95 -23.64 -4.38
CA SER A 314 10.65 -24.64 -3.58
C SER A 314 10.00 -24.73 -2.21
N TRP A 315 9.92 -25.92 -1.63
CA TRP A 315 9.26 -26.12 -0.35
C TRP A 315 9.95 -27.17 0.51
N ALA A 316 9.63 -27.15 1.79
CA ALA A 316 10.01 -28.14 2.79
C ALA A 316 8.88 -28.33 3.82
N ASN A 317 8.94 -29.45 4.54
CA ASN A 317 8.14 -29.75 5.72
C ASN A 317 6.63 -29.66 5.53
N PHE A 318 6.10 -30.22 4.42
CA PHE A 318 4.67 -30.44 4.26
C PHE A 318 4.33 -31.92 4.31
N GLU A 319 3.19 -32.26 4.91
CA GLU A 319 2.63 -33.62 4.87
C GLU A 319 1.88 -33.87 3.55
N ARG A 320 1.36 -32.79 2.93
CA ARG A 320 0.49 -32.90 1.77
C ARG A 320 0.72 -31.82 0.71
N ILE A 321 0.67 -32.26 -0.55
CA ILE A 321 0.52 -31.39 -1.71
C ILE A 321 -0.88 -31.57 -2.29
N GLU A 322 -1.60 -30.47 -2.49
CA GLU A 322 -2.88 -30.43 -3.21
C GLU A 322 -2.72 -29.74 -4.58
N VAL A 323 -3.26 -30.37 -5.62
CA VAL A 323 -3.16 -29.85 -7.00
C VAL A 323 -4.56 -29.50 -7.50
N ALA A 324 -4.83 -28.20 -7.64
CA ALA A 324 -6.10 -27.65 -8.11
C ALA A 324 -5.87 -26.77 -9.36
N ILE A 325 -5.12 -27.29 -10.34
CA ILE A 325 -4.76 -26.57 -11.56
C ILE A 325 -5.82 -26.76 -12.64
N SER A 326 -6.32 -25.66 -13.18
CA SER A 326 -7.28 -25.64 -14.29
C SER A 326 -6.67 -25.09 -15.59
N ASP A 327 -7.25 -25.50 -16.72
CA ASP A 327 -6.80 -25.02 -18.03
C ASP A 327 -7.38 -23.62 -18.30
N ALA A 328 -6.51 -22.68 -18.64
CA ALA A 328 -6.92 -21.38 -19.17
C ALA A 328 -7.72 -21.59 -20.46
N ALA A 329 -8.83 -20.88 -20.61
CA ALA A 329 -9.61 -20.92 -21.84
C ALA A 329 -8.70 -20.61 -23.03
N ALA A 330 -8.68 -21.50 -24.04
CA ALA A 330 -7.93 -21.25 -25.25
C ALA A 330 -8.38 -19.90 -25.83
N PRO A 331 -7.48 -18.96 -26.14
CA PRO A 331 -7.86 -17.69 -26.74
C PRO A 331 -8.69 -18.02 -27.98
N VAL A 332 -9.96 -17.59 -27.98
CA VAL A 332 -10.84 -17.82 -29.12
C VAL A 332 -10.14 -17.16 -30.31
N PRO A 333 -9.69 -17.95 -31.31
CA PRO A 333 -8.99 -17.36 -32.42
C PRO A 333 -9.94 -16.36 -33.05
N VAL A 334 -9.51 -15.09 -33.16
CA VAL A 334 -10.25 -14.05 -33.89
C VAL A 334 -10.12 -14.32 -35.39
N ASN A 335 -10.46 -15.55 -35.80
CA ASN A 335 -10.51 -16.00 -37.16
C ASN A 335 -11.87 -15.62 -37.72
N SER A 336 -12.15 -14.33 -37.82
CA SER A 336 -12.95 -13.90 -38.95
C SER A 336 -12.64 -12.44 -39.28
N VAL A 337 -12.31 -12.24 -40.55
CA VAL A 337 -12.51 -10.97 -41.26
C VAL A 337 -13.92 -10.40 -40.96
N GLY A 338 -14.89 -11.24 -40.57
CA GLY A 338 -16.23 -10.85 -40.09
C GLY A 338 -16.26 -10.04 -38.78
N SER A 339 -15.37 -10.28 -37.81
CA SER A 339 -15.37 -9.54 -36.53
C SER A 339 -14.77 -8.13 -36.69
N ILE A 340 -13.74 -8.01 -37.55
CA ILE A 340 -13.17 -6.70 -37.93
C ILE A 340 -14.14 -5.96 -38.87
N LEU A 341 -14.83 -6.65 -39.79
CA LEU A 341 -15.84 -6.04 -40.64
C LEU A 341 -17.07 -5.60 -39.84
N ALA A 342 -17.50 -6.36 -38.81
CA ALA A 342 -18.58 -5.98 -37.92
C ALA A 342 -18.22 -4.75 -37.07
N LEU A 343 -16.98 -4.64 -36.59
CA LEU A 343 -16.50 -3.46 -35.87
C LEU A 343 -16.35 -2.24 -36.79
N LEU A 344 -15.86 -2.42 -38.03
CA LEU A 344 -15.76 -1.36 -39.04
C LEU A 344 -17.13 -0.92 -39.58
N LEU A 345 -18.11 -1.83 -39.71
CA LEU A 345 -19.49 -1.50 -40.04
C LEU A 345 -20.17 -0.71 -38.91
N LEU A 346 -19.91 -1.07 -37.64
CA LEU A 346 -20.40 -0.31 -36.48
C LEU A 346 -19.81 1.11 -36.47
N CYS A 347 -18.51 1.26 -36.71
CA CYS A 347 -17.86 2.58 -36.76
C CYS A 347 -18.25 3.40 -38.01
N GLY A 348 -18.54 2.75 -39.15
CA GLY A 348 -18.97 3.40 -40.39
C GLY A 348 -20.43 3.89 -40.36
N LEU A 349 -21.31 3.23 -39.61
CA LEU A 349 -22.74 3.60 -39.52
C LEU A 349 -22.99 4.87 -38.69
N PHE A 350 -22.08 5.26 -37.79
CA PHE A 350 -22.20 6.51 -37.03
C PHE A 350 -21.54 7.73 -37.70
N GLY A 351 -20.79 7.54 -38.80
CA GLY A 351 -19.97 8.59 -39.41
C GLY A 351 -20.63 9.49 -40.46
N VAL A 352 -21.85 9.19 -40.95
CA VAL A 352 -22.35 9.82 -42.19
C VAL A 352 -23.57 10.74 -42.03
N ASN A 353 -24.10 10.95 -40.82
CA ASN A 353 -25.34 11.75 -40.63
C ASN A 353 -25.16 13.13 -39.97
N ARG A 354 -24.07 13.85 -40.27
CA ARG A 354 -23.97 15.29 -39.94
C ARG A 354 -23.27 16.09 -41.05
N LEU A 355 -23.96 16.31 -42.16
CA LEU A 355 -23.67 17.43 -43.07
C LEU A 355 -24.86 17.62 -44.02
N SER A 356 -25.84 18.42 -43.61
CA SER A 356 -26.64 19.31 -44.49
C SER A 356 -27.92 19.75 -43.77
N ARG A 357 -27.89 20.95 -43.20
CA ARG A 357 -28.98 21.93 -43.25
C ARG A 357 -28.55 23.22 -42.56
N GLN A 358 -27.82 24.05 -43.30
CA GLN A 358 -27.86 25.50 -43.13
C GLN A 358 -28.15 26.11 -44.50
N LYS A 359 -29.42 26.46 -44.71
CA LYS A 359 -29.88 27.53 -45.62
C LYS A 359 -31.39 27.71 -45.46
N ALA A 360 -31.75 28.74 -44.70
CA ALA A 360 -32.77 29.76 -44.97
C ALA A 360 -32.79 30.69 -43.76
#